data_AF-A0A9N9EB52-F1
#
_entry.id   AF-A0A9N9EB52-F1
#
_cell.length_a   1.000
_cell.length_b   1.000
_cell.length_c   1.000
_cell.angle_alpha   90.00
_cell.angle_beta   90.00
_cell.angle_gamma   90.00
#
_symmetry.space_group_name_H-M   'P 1'
#
loop_
_entity.id
_entity.type
_entity.pdbx_description
1 polymer ?
#
loop_
_entity_poly.entity_id
_entity_poly.type
_entity_poly.pdbx_seq_one_letter_code
_entity_poly.pdbx_strand_id
1 'polypeptide(L)'
;FKNYYKRKYVRYILKLFEESKDINKEKINIKDVINYVSEAWSHVTKNMIWNCWRKTGILPTLINEEMNNAIQIQQEVREHEIADINQIVEDLNKTDSYVAPLEEMEEVDKNDESEEEPILISFGDAVKSLTNWITFFEQQQSNEFKTENIDVFKKYLSLTQQLERKS
;
A
#
# COMPACT_ATOMS: atom_id res chain seq x y z
N PHE A 1 10.21 -0.16 -1.01
CA PHE A 1 9.21 0.94 -1.14
C PHE A 1 9.77 2.35 -0.89
N LYS A 2 9.79 2.86 0.36
CA LYS A 2 10.00 4.30 0.66
C LYS A 2 11.29 4.88 0.05
N ASN A 3 12.40 4.15 0.14
CA ASN A 3 13.68 4.58 -0.42
C ASN A 3 13.60 4.76 -1.95
N TYR A 4 13.00 3.78 -2.65
CA TYR A 4 12.84 3.84 -4.09
C TYR A 4 11.99 5.05 -4.52
N TYR A 5 10.85 5.27 -3.86
CA TYR A 5 10.01 6.43 -4.10
C TYR A 5 10.77 7.75 -3.87
N LYS A 6 11.47 7.87 -2.73
CA LYS A 6 12.29 9.05 -2.42
C LYS A 6 13.35 9.31 -3.50
N ARG A 7 14.03 8.26 -3.99
CA ARG A 7 15.01 8.39 -5.09
C ARG A 7 14.37 8.93 -6.37
N LYS A 8 13.17 8.48 -6.74
CA LYS A 8 12.45 8.99 -7.91
C LYS A 8 12.04 10.45 -7.73
N TYR A 9 11.55 10.81 -6.55
CA TYR A 9 11.21 12.19 -6.23
C TYR A 9 12.43 13.13 -6.25
N VAL A 10 13.56 12.72 -5.69
CA VAL A 10 14.81 13.52 -5.73
C VAL A 10 15.26 13.74 -7.17
N ARG A 11 15.19 12.72 -8.04
CA ARG A 11 15.49 12.87 -9.48
C ARG A 11 14.57 13.87 -10.17
N TYR A 12 13.28 13.89 -9.81
CA TYR A 12 12.34 14.89 -10.31
C TYR A 12 12.74 16.31 -9.89
N ILE A 13 13.13 16.52 -8.63
CA ILE A 13 13.62 17.82 -8.15
C ILE A 13 14.90 18.27 -8.87
N LEU A 14 15.86 17.36 -9.08
CA LEU A 14 17.08 17.66 -9.83
C LEU A 14 16.78 18.10 -11.27
N LYS A 15 15.83 17.42 -11.93
CA LYS A 15 15.40 17.79 -13.27
C LYS A 15 14.78 19.19 -13.32
N LEU A 16 13.96 19.56 -12.33
CA LEU A 16 13.42 20.92 -12.22
C LEU A 16 14.53 21.97 -12.05
N PHE A 17 15.55 21.65 -11.25
CA PHE A 17 16.71 22.51 -11.06
C PHE A 17 17.49 22.72 -12.37
N GLU A 18 17.77 21.64 -13.12
CA GLU A 18 18.43 21.70 -14.43
C GLU A 18 17.62 22.54 -15.45
N GLU A 19 16.29 22.44 -15.39
CA GLU A 19 15.38 23.23 -16.22
C GLU A 19 15.17 24.68 -15.72
N SER A 20 15.90 25.10 -14.67
CA SER A 20 15.76 26.42 -14.02
C SER A 20 14.33 26.75 -13.57
N LYS A 21 13.54 25.72 -13.23
CA LYS A 21 12.17 25.84 -12.72
C LYS A 21 12.18 26.01 -11.21
N ASP A 22 11.21 26.77 -10.70
CA ASP A 22 11.05 26.98 -9.26
C ASP A 22 10.49 25.71 -8.60
N ILE A 23 11.35 25.00 -7.88
CA ILE A 23 11.03 23.77 -7.15
C ILE A 23 9.91 23.94 -6.11
N ASN A 24 9.63 25.16 -5.65
CA ASN A 24 8.59 25.43 -4.66
C ASN A 24 7.22 25.66 -5.32
N LYS A 25 7.19 25.96 -6.62
CA LYS A 25 5.96 26.20 -7.38
C LYS A 25 5.55 24.97 -8.19
N GLU A 26 6.51 24.26 -8.75
CA GLU A 26 6.26 23.07 -9.55
C GLU A 26 5.92 21.88 -8.66
N LYS A 27 4.71 21.35 -8.82
CA LYS A 27 4.24 20.16 -8.11
C LYS A 27 4.34 18.95 -9.02
N ILE A 28 4.75 17.83 -8.45
CA ILE A 28 4.74 16.55 -9.15
C ILE A 28 3.31 16.21 -9.62
N ASN A 29 3.20 15.72 -10.86
CA ASN A 29 1.93 15.30 -11.43
C ASN A 29 1.45 14.00 -10.77
N ILE A 30 0.15 13.87 -10.51
CA ILE A 30 -0.45 12.66 -9.95
C ILE A 30 -0.14 11.40 -10.78
N LYS A 31 -0.07 11.51 -12.11
CA LYS A 31 0.32 10.39 -12.99
C LYS A 31 1.73 9.90 -12.68
N ASP A 32 2.66 10.83 -12.47
CA ASP A 32 4.05 10.49 -12.14
C ASP A 32 4.13 9.89 -10.73
N VAL A 33 3.35 10.41 -9.77
CA VAL A 33 3.25 9.84 -8.42
C VAL A 33 2.75 8.39 -8.48
N ILE A 34 1.68 8.12 -9.22
CA ILE A 34 1.13 6.76 -9.37
C ILE A 34 2.18 5.83 -9.96
N ASN A 35 2.88 6.26 -11.02
CA ASN A 35 3.96 5.47 -11.61
C ASN A 35 5.09 5.21 -10.61
N TYR A 36 5.51 6.22 -9.84
CA TYR A 36 6.57 6.06 -8.84
C TYR A 36 6.15 5.11 -7.72
N VAL A 37 4.89 5.15 -7.29
CA VAL A 37 4.34 4.23 -6.30
C VAL A 37 4.32 2.81 -6.85
N SER A 38 3.84 2.62 -8.08
CA SER A 38 3.80 1.32 -8.76
C SER A 38 5.20 0.71 -8.85
N GLU A 39 6.16 1.47 -9.39
CA GLU A 39 7.55 1.02 -9.46
C GLU A 39 8.15 0.80 -8.06
N ALA A 40 7.88 1.66 -7.08
CA ALA A 40 8.39 1.48 -5.73
C ALA A 40 7.85 0.20 -5.06
N TRP A 41 6.63 -0.21 -5.45
CA TRP A 41 6.00 -1.44 -5.00
C TRP A 41 6.60 -2.68 -5.65
N SER A 42 6.91 -2.63 -6.96
CA SER A 42 7.59 -3.75 -7.62
C SER A 42 8.98 -4.05 -7.05
N HIS A 43 9.61 -3.07 -6.38
CA HIS A 43 10.89 -3.23 -5.67
C HIS A 43 10.73 -3.69 -4.21
N VAL A 44 9.52 -4.00 -3.74
CA VAL A 44 9.31 -4.56 -2.40
C VAL A 44 9.48 -6.07 -2.47
N THR A 45 10.50 -6.57 -1.77
CA THR A 45 10.74 -8.02 -1.69
C THR A 45 10.01 -8.63 -0.49
N LYS A 46 9.80 -9.96 -0.55
CA LYS A 46 9.25 -10.74 0.58
C LYS A 46 10.04 -10.50 1.88
N ASN A 47 11.36 -10.38 1.78
CA ASN A 47 12.22 -10.13 2.92
C ASN A 47 12.01 -8.74 3.53
N MET A 48 11.73 -7.72 2.71
CA MET A 48 11.37 -6.38 3.21
C MET A 48 10.06 -6.42 4.00
N ILE A 49 9.03 -7.10 3.47
CA ILE A 49 7.74 -7.26 4.15
C ILE A 49 7.92 -8.01 5.47
N TRP A 50 8.67 -9.13 5.44
CA TRP A 50 8.97 -9.91 6.63
C TRP A 50 9.72 -9.09 7.69
N ASN A 51 10.76 -8.35 7.29
CA ASN A 51 11.49 -7.46 8.18
C ASN A 51 10.58 -6.37 8.77
N CYS A 52 9.69 -5.79 7.97
CA CYS A 52 8.73 -4.80 8.45
C CYS A 52 7.80 -5.40 9.51
N TRP A 53 7.16 -6.54 9.23
CA TRP A 53 6.24 -7.20 10.17
C TRP A 53 6.95 -7.66 11.45
N ARG A 54 8.19 -8.12 11.34
CA ARG A 54 9.04 -8.46 12.49
C ARG A 54 9.35 -7.22 13.33
N LYS A 55 9.78 -6.12 12.71
CA LYS A 55 10.11 -4.87 13.43
C LYS A 55 8.89 -4.24 14.11
N THR A 56 7.71 -4.34 13.49
CA THR A 56 6.47 -3.83 14.10
C THR A 56 5.90 -4.76 15.17
N GLY A 57 6.53 -5.91 15.45
CA GLY A 57 6.03 -6.90 16.42
C GLY A 57 4.72 -7.57 15.99
N ILE A 58 4.33 -7.45 14.72
CA ILE A 58 3.13 -8.11 14.17
C ILE A 58 3.42 -9.60 14.03
N LEU A 59 4.63 -9.95 13.60
CA LEU A 59 5.07 -11.33 13.61
C LEU A 59 5.41 -11.72 15.06
N PRO A 60 4.75 -12.76 15.62
CA PRO A 60 5.17 -13.26 16.91
C PRO A 60 6.56 -13.90 16.78
N THR A 61 7.38 -13.84 17.83
CA THR A 61 8.69 -14.51 17.88
C THR A 61 8.47 -16.02 17.96
N LEU A 62 8.14 -16.64 16.83
CA LEU A 62 7.74 -18.05 16.79
C LEU A 62 8.85 -18.96 16.29
N ILE A 63 8.85 -20.14 16.90
CA ILE A 63 9.72 -21.28 16.58
C ILE A 63 9.31 -21.80 15.20
N ASN A 64 10.28 -22.25 14.40
CA ASN A 64 10.16 -22.56 12.97
C ASN A 64 8.93 -23.40 12.54
N GLU A 65 8.36 -24.24 13.41
CA GLU A 65 7.22 -25.12 13.08
C GLU A 65 5.89 -24.36 12.91
N GLU A 66 5.59 -23.39 13.77
CA GLU A 66 4.34 -22.61 13.64
C GLU A 66 4.35 -21.72 12.40
N MET A 67 5.54 -21.25 12.02
CA MET A 67 5.73 -20.44 10.82
C MET A 67 5.48 -21.26 9.54
N ASN A 68 5.94 -22.51 9.50
CA ASN A 68 5.70 -23.40 8.35
C ASN A 68 4.21 -23.72 8.17
N ASN A 69 3.49 -23.97 9.26
CA ASN A 69 2.04 -24.22 9.21
C ASN A 69 1.28 -22.98 8.73
N ALA A 70 1.64 -21.79 9.22
CA ALA A 70 1.00 -20.54 8.78
C ALA A 70 1.29 -20.23 7.29
N ILE A 71 2.51 -20.51 6.81
CA ILE A 71 2.88 -20.35 5.40
C ILE A 71 2.06 -21.31 4.53
N GLN A 72 1.89 -22.56 4.96
CA GLN A 72 1.12 -23.55 4.23
C GLN A 72 -0.36 -23.15 4.12
N ILE A 73 -0.99 -22.72 5.22
CA ILE A 73 -2.38 -22.23 5.22
C ILE A 73 -2.53 -21.01 4.29
N GLN A 74 -1.59 -20.06 4.33
CA GLN A 74 -1.63 -18.91 3.42
C GLN A 74 -1.43 -19.28 1.95
N GLN A 75 -0.63 -20.31 1.68
CA GLN A 75 -0.41 -20.81 0.33
C GLN A 75 -1.69 -21.47 -0.21
N GLU A 76 -2.35 -22.30 0.60
CA GLU A 76 -3.63 -22.92 0.26
C GLU A 76 -4.73 -21.87 0.01
N VAL A 77 -4.81 -20.82 0.85
CA VAL A 77 -5.75 -19.70 0.65
C VAL A 77 -5.43 -18.93 -0.63
N ARG A 78 -4.16 -18.61 -0.90
CA ARG A 78 -3.78 -17.93 -2.14
C ARG A 78 -4.10 -18.75 -3.39
N GLU A 79 -3.84 -20.05 -3.36
CA GLU A 79 -4.14 -20.95 -4.47
C GLU A 79 -5.65 -21.01 -4.75
N HIS A 80 -6.47 -21.02 -3.70
CA HIS A 80 -7.92 -20.92 -3.82
C HIS A 80 -8.38 -19.58 -4.41
N GLU A 81 -7.85 -18.46 -3.91
CA GLU A 81 -8.20 -17.12 -4.42
C GLU A 81 -7.77 -16.94 -5.89
N ILE A 82 -6.60 -17.46 -6.28
CA ILE A 82 -6.14 -17.45 -7.67
C ILE A 82 -7.06 -18.30 -8.55
N ALA A 83 -7.49 -19.47 -8.06
CA ALA A 83 -8.44 -20.32 -8.79
C ALA A 83 -9.79 -19.62 -8.99
N ASP A 84 -10.30 -18.95 -7.96
CA ASP A 84 -11.55 -18.18 -8.03
C ASP A 84 -11.43 -17.01 -9.02
N ILE A 85 -10.32 -16.27 -9.00
CA ILE A 85 -10.07 -15.17 -9.94
C ILE A 85 -9.97 -15.70 -11.38
N ASN A 86 -9.24 -16.80 -11.59
CA ASN A 86 -9.12 -17.42 -12.92
C ASN A 86 -10.47 -17.91 -13.44
N GLN A 87 -11.32 -18.46 -12.57
CA GLN A 87 -12.68 -18.86 -12.93
C GLN A 87 -13.53 -17.66 -13.36
N ILE A 88 -13.45 -16.54 -12.64
CA ILE A 88 -14.15 -15.30 -13.00
C ILE A 88 -13.62 -14.74 -14.33
N VAL A 89 -12.30 -14.77 -14.55
CA VAL A 89 -11.68 -14.34 -15.81
C VAL A 89 -12.10 -15.23 -16.98
N GLU A 90 -12.16 -16.54 -16.79
CA GLU A 90 -12.69 -17.46 -17.81
C GLU A 90 -14.15 -17.19 -18.13
N ASP A 91 -14.97 -16.92 -17.12
CA ASP A 91 -16.39 -16.62 -17.32
C ASP A 91 -16.60 -15.26 -17.99
N LEU A 92 -15.74 -14.28 -17.72
CA LEU A 92 -15.70 -13.01 -18.46
C LEU A 92 -15.22 -13.19 -19.90
N ASN A 93 -14.19 -14.01 -20.14
CA ASN A 93 -13.67 -14.31 -21.49
C ASN A 93 -14.62 -15.16 -22.34
N LYS A 94 -15.52 -15.95 -21.72
CA LYS A 94 -16.64 -16.59 -22.42
C LYS A 94 -17.70 -15.58 -22.86
N THR A 95 -17.72 -14.40 -22.25
CA THR A 95 -18.73 -13.36 -22.48
C THR A 95 -18.21 -12.26 -23.42
N ASP A 96 -16.90 -11.99 -23.44
CA ASP A 96 -16.26 -11.04 -24.36
C ASP A 96 -15.10 -11.69 -25.15
N SER A 97 -15.24 -11.66 -26.47
CA SER A 97 -14.14 -11.93 -27.42
C SER A 97 -13.06 -10.85 -27.26
N TYR A 98 -11.79 -11.26 -27.21
CA TYR A 98 -10.54 -10.48 -26.99
C TYR A 98 -10.24 -10.23 -25.48
N VAL A 99 -9.09 -10.65 -24.91
CA VAL A 99 -7.79 -9.93 -24.92
C VAL A 99 -6.60 -10.84 -24.48
N ALA A 100 -5.39 -10.44 -24.87
CA ALA A 100 -4.07 -11.09 -24.80
C ALA A 100 -3.38 -11.23 -23.41
N PRO A 101 -2.32 -12.08 -23.27
CA PRO A 101 -1.62 -12.36 -21.99
C PRO A 101 -0.64 -11.27 -21.51
N LEU A 102 -0.52 -11.13 -20.19
CA LEU A 102 0.44 -10.28 -19.46
C LEU A 102 1.72 -11.06 -19.14
N GLU A 103 2.89 -10.56 -19.54
CA GLU A 103 4.22 -11.15 -19.25
C GLU A 103 4.80 -10.67 -17.90
N GLU A 104 5.46 -11.60 -17.18
CA GLU A 104 6.19 -11.41 -15.92
C GLU A 104 7.53 -10.69 -16.12
N MET A 105 7.96 -9.85 -15.16
CA MET A 105 9.28 -9.20 -15.17
C MET A 105 10.15 -9.60 -13.97
N GLU A 106 11.41 -9.94 -14.29
CA GLU A 106 12.51 -10.40 -13.42
C GLU A 106 13.06 -9.35 -12.43
N GLU A 107 13.70 -9.85 -11.36
CA GLU A 107 14.34 -9.10 -10.28
C GLU A 107 15.81 -8.69 -10.57
N VAL A 108 16.20 -7.49 -10.11
CA VAL A 108 17.62 -7.08 -9.96
C VAL A 108 17.87 -6.34 -8.65
N ASP A 109 19.03 -6.67 -8.08
CA ASP A 109 19.55 -6.53 -6.71
C ASP A 109 20.24 -5.18 -6.35
N LYS A 110 20.44 -5.01 -5.03
CA LYS A 110 21.42 -4.21 -4.23
C LYS A 110 21.12 -2.79 -3.70
N ASN A 111 21.09 -2.77 -2.36
CA ASN A 111 21.69 -1.83 -1.37
C ASN A 111 21.23 -0.36 -1.32
N ASP A 112 20.77 0.12 -0.16
CA ASP A 112 21.61 0.55 0.99
C ASP A 112 20.67 1.17 2.06
N GLU A 113 20.95 0.88 3.33
CA GLU A 113 20.02 0.98 4.46
C GLU A 113 20.55 2.02 5.47
N SER A 114 19.89 3.18 5.57
CA SER A 114 20.05 4.08 6.71
C SER A 114 18.68 4.37 7.30
N GLU A 115 18.45 3.82 8.48
CA GLU A 115 17.19 3.79 9.22
C GLU A 115 17.00 5.08 10.03
N GLU A 116 15.84 5.72 9.91
CA GLU A 116 15.29 6.56 10.96
C GLU A 116 14.10 5.82 11.56
N GLU A 117 14.07 5.71 12.89
CA GLU A 117 13.04 4.98 13.64
C GLU A 117 11.64 5.59 13.40
N PRO A 118 10.59 4.77 13.19
CA PRO A 118 9.24 5.28 13.04
C PRO A 118 8.70 5.82 14.37
N ILE A 119 8.21 7.06 14.33
CA ILE A 119 7.58 7.72 15.48
C ILE A 119 6.26 7.02 15.80
N LEU A 120 6.16 6.46 17.01
CA LEU A 120 4.91 5.91 17.54
C LEU A 120 3.90 7.06 17.74
N ILE A 121 2.87 7.11 16.92
CA ILE A 121 1.76 8.07 17.09
C ILE A 121 0.81 7.58 18.18
N SER A 122 0.33 8.52 19.01
CA SER A 122 -0.63 8.20 20.07
C SER A 122 -1.98 7.80 19.46
N PHE A 123 -2.77 7.03 20.23
CA PHE A 123 -4.12 6.65 19.83
C PHE A 123 -5.00 7.88 19.52
N GLY A 124 -4.90 8.92 20.35
CA GLY A 124 -5.63 10.17 20.16
C GLY A 124 -5.25 10.89 18.86
N ASP A 125 -3.96 10.91 18.50
CA ASP A 125 -3.50 11.52 17.25
C ASP A 125 -3.94 10.72 16.03
N ALA A 126 -3.98 9.39 16.14
CA ALA A 126 -4.49 8.51 15.09
C ALA A 126 -6.01 8.73 14.86
N VAL A 127 -6.81 8.79 15.93
CA VAL A 127 -8.25 9.08 15.86
C VAL A 127 -8.51 10.47 15.26
N LYS A 128 -7.74 11.48 15.69
CA LYS A 128 -7.87 12.84 15.17
C LYS A 128 -7.51 12.92 13.69
N SER A 129 -6.45 12.24 13.27
CA SER A 129 -6.04 12.18 11.86
C SER A 129 -7.09 11.48 10.99
N LEU A 130 -7.64 10.35 11.46
CA LEU A 130 -8.70 9.63 10.76
C LEU A 130 -9.98 10.48 10.65
N THR A 131 -10.34 11.19 11.72
CA THR A 131 -11.50 12.09 11.73
C THR A 131 -11.34 13.21 10.70
N ASN A 132 -10.19 13.88 10.69
CA ASN A 132 -9.88 14.94 9.71
C ASN A 132 -9.95 14.42 8.27
N TRP A 133 -9.47 13.20 8.03
CA TRP A 133 -9.49 12.57 6.73
C TRP A 133 -10.93 12.28 6.27
N ILE A 134 -11.78 11.69 7.13
CA ILE A 134 -13.20 11.45 6.82
C ILE A 134 -13.90 12.76 6.47
N THR A 135 -13.72 13.80 7.30
CA THR A 135 -14.36 15.11 7.06
C THR A 135 -13.91 15.75 5.75
N PHE A 136 -12.62 15.65 5.39
CA PHE A 136 -12.12 16.15 4.12
C PHE A 136 -12.83 15.49 2.93
N PHE A 137 -12.98 14.16 2.94
CA PHE A 137 -13.62 13.42 1.84
C PHE A 137 -15.13 13.63 1.77
N GLU A 138 -15.81 13.85 2.89
CA GLU A 138 -17.23 14.21 2.90
C GLU A 138 -17.51 15.59 2.27
N GLN A 139 -16.55 16.52 2.37
CA GLN A 139 -16.68 17.87 1.80
C GLN A 139 -16.39 17.93 0.30
N GLN A 140 -15.76 16.90 -0.26
CA GLN A 140 -15.45 16.85 -1.69
C GLN A 140 -16.71 16.47 -2.50
N GLN A 141 -17.09 17.30 -3.48
CA GLN A 141 -18.09 16.94 -4.50
C GLN A 141 -17.45 16.12 -5.63
N SER A 142 -16.55 15.18 -5.29
CA SER A 142 -15.85 14.37 -6.29
C SER A 142 -16.58 13.06 -6.54
N ASN A 143 -16.83 12.77 -7.82
CA ASN A 143 -17.46 11.54 -8.29
C ASN A 143 -16.48 10.34 -8.26
N GLU A 144 -15.21 10.60 -8.00
CA GLU A 144 -14.12 9.60 -8.07
C GLU A 144 -14.06 8.73 -6.80
N PHE A 145 -14.53 9.25 -5.66
CA PHE A 145 -14.55 8.52 -4.40
C PHE A 145 -15.98 8.11 -4.04
N LYS A 146 -16.29 6.81 -4.16
CA LYS A 146 -17.63 6.26 -3.85
C LYS A 146 -17.96 6.47 -2.36
N THR A 147 -19.16 6.96 -2.08
CA THR A 147 -19.66 7.18 -0.70
C THR A 147 -19.66 5.91 0.14
N GLU A 148 -19.86 4.75 -0.49
CA GLU A 148 -19.78 3.42 0.12
C GLU A 148 -18.42 3.16 0.80
N ASN A 149 -17.32 3.72 0.29
CA ASN A 149 -16.00 3.59 0.91
C ASN A 149 -15.91 4.41 2.20
N ILE A 150 -16.53 5.60 2.24
CA ILE A 150 -16.54 6.48 3.42
C ILE A 150 -17.28 5.80 4.59
N ASP A 151 -18.34 5.05 4.31
CA ASP A 151 -19.14 4.37 5.33
C ASP A 151 -18.34 3.28 6.07
N VAL A 152 -17.42 2.60 5.37
CA VAL A 152 -16.49 1.64 6.00
C VAL A 152 -15.58 2.34 7.01
N PHE A 153 -15.03 3.50 6.66
CA PHE A 153 -14.16 4.27 7.56
C PHE A 153 -14.93 4.87 8.74
N LYS A 154 -16.18 5.30 8.55
CA LYS A 154 -17.07 5.72 9.64
C LYS A 154 -17.37 4.58 10.59
N LYS A 155 -17.64 3.38 10.07
CA LYS A 155 -17.87 2.18 10.87
C LYS A 155 -16.62 1.85 11.69
N TYR A 156 -15.44 1.87 11.07
CA TYR A 156 -14.18 1.65 11.76
C TYR A 156 -13.91 2.71 12.85
N LEU A 157 -14.12 3.99 12.58
CA LEU A 157 -14.01 5.07 13.57
C LEU A 157 -14.96 4.83 14.76
N SER A 158 -16.19 4.39 14.49
CA SER A 158 -17.16 4.11 15.56
C SER A 158 -16.73 2.93 16.45
N LEU A 159 -16.15 1.88 15.86
CA LEU A 159 -15.66 0.71 16.59
C LEU A 159 -14.43 1.04 17.44
N THR A 160 -13.48 1.80 16.88
CA THR A 160 -12.27 2.22 17.60
C THR A 160 -12.59 3.11 18.80
N GLN A 161 -13.54 4.05 18.66
CA GLN A 161 -14.01 4.88 19.79
C GLN A 161 -14.82 4.11 20.85
N GLN A 162 -15.44 2.99 20.49
CA GLN A 162 -16.14 2.12 21.44
C GLN A 162 -15.16 1.24 22.23
N LEU A 163 -14.07 0.82 21.60
CA LEU A 163 -13.01 0.04 22.25
C LEU A 163 -12.22 0.88 23.25
N GLU A 164 -11.91 2.14 22.93
CA GLU A 164 -11.27 3.08 23.86
C GLU A 164 -12.12 3.33 25.11
N ARG A 165 -13.44 3.48 24.96
CA ARG A 165 -14.37 3.68 26.09
C ARG A 165 -14.56 2.47 26.99
N LYS A 166 -14.13 1.29 26.56
CA LYS A 166 -14.23 0.02 27.31
C LYS A 166 -12.90 -0.42 27.93
N SER A 167 -11.79 0.27 27.60
CA SER A 167 -10.48 0.08 28.21
C SER A 167 -10.28 1.01 29.41
#